data_AF-A0A973FAU7-F1
#
_entry.id   AF-A0A973FAU7-F1
#
_cell.length_a   1.000
_cell.length_b   1.000
_cell.length_c   1.000
_cell.angle_alpha   90.00
_cell.angle_beta   90.00
_cell.angle_gamma   90.00
#
_symmetry.space_group_name_H-M   'P 1'
#
loop_
_entity.id
_entity.type
_entity.pdbx_description
1 polymer ?
#
loop_
_entity_poly.entity_id
_entity_poly.type
_entity_poly.pdbx_seq_one_letter_code
_entity_poly.pdbx_strand_id
1 'polypeptide(L)'
;MLLVVEIGNTTTAFALFGNGECHKVFKVPTSSLSAAGAIDSLLEPLLSAYPDIRNAAFCSVVPGLDSIVLEALGRLAGLRAMQVSESLKLPFALHYNAPESFGPDRIALCAYSRSRYPGEAVIALDIGTAITFDVLGSGGD
;
A
#
# COMPACT_ATOMS: atom_id res chain seq x y z
N MET A 1 -9.03 -13.93 0.77
CA MET A 1 -8.42 -12.95 -0.17
C MET A 1 -7.92 -11.73 0.59
N LEU A 2 -7.01 -10.96 -0.01
CA LEU A 2 -6.42 -9.73 0.52
C LEU A 2 -6.74 -8.56 -0.41
N LEU A 3 -7.24 -7.45 0.13
CA LEU A 3 -7.34 -6.18 -0.57
C LEU A 3 -6.08 -5.34 -0.28
N VAL A 4 -5.40 -4.86 -1.31
CA VAL A 4 -4.26 -3.95 -1.19
C VAL A 4 -4.67 -2.59 -1.74
N VAL A 5 -4.37 -1.52 -0.99
CA VAL A 5 -4.67 -0.14 -1.39
C VAL A 5 -3.40 0.70 -1.35
N GLU A 6 -3.06 1.33 -2.46
CA GLU A 6 -1.92 2.25 -2.57
C GLU A 6 -2.46 3.67 -2.81
N ILE A 7 -2.32 4.55 -1.82
CA ILE A 7 -2.86 5.92 -1.86
C ILE A 7 -1.72 6.87 -2.23
N GLY A 8 -1.56 7.12 -3.53
CA GLY A 8 -0.64 8.11 -4.07
C GLY A 8 -1.24 9.51 -4.13
N ASN A 9 -0.42 10.54 -4.38
CA ASN A 9 -0.90 11.92 -4.51
C ASN A 9 -1.92 12.10 -5.66
N THR A 10 -1.63 11.51 -6.83
CA THR A 10 -2.47 11.67 -8.02
C THR A 10 -3.52 10.56 -8.14
N THR A 11 -3.16 9.33 -7.78
CA THR A 11 -3.97 8.15 -8.04
C THR A 11 -3.95 7.22 -6.84
N THR A 12 -5.10 6.66 -6.52
CA THR A 12 -5.22 5.55 -5.57
C THR A 12 -5.47 4.26 -6.36
N ALA A 13 -4.63 3.26 -6.13
CA ALA A 13 -4.76 1.93 -6.73
C ALA A 13 -5.33 0.94 -5.73
N PHE A 14 -6.23 0.09 -6.21
CA PHE A 14 -6.82 -1.02 -5.47
C PHE A 14 -6.47 -2.31 -6.19
N ALA A 15 -5.97 -3.29 -5.45
CA ALA A 15 -5.60 -4.59 -5.99
C ALA A 15 -6.16 -5.72 -5.12
N LEU A 16 -6.69 -6.76 -5.77
CA LEU A 16 -7.18 -7.97 -5.11
C LEU A 16 -6.21 -9.11 -5.29
N PHE A 17 -5.75 -9.66 -4.18
CA PHE A 17 -4.86 -10.81 -4.15
C PHE A 17 -5.53 -12.06 -3.56
N GLY A 18 -5.26 -13.19 -4.19
CA GLY A 18 -5.74 -14.51 -3.77
C GLY A 18 -4.73 -15.58 -4.17
N ASN A 19 -4.37 -16.46 -3.24
CA ASN A 19 -3.38 -17.53 -3.46
C ASN A 19 -2.01 -17.04 -3.98
N GLY A 20 -1.60 -15.83 -3.59
CA GLY A 20 -0.34 -15.23 -4.03
C GLY A 20 -0.39 -14.52 -5.38
N GLU A 21 -1.54 -14.56 -6.07
CA GLU A 21 -1.71 -13.94 -7.39
C GLU A 21 -2.60 -12.69 -7.32
N CYS A 22 -2.36 -11.75 -8.22
CA CYS A 22 -3.19 -10.56 -8.38
C CYS A 22 -4.34 -10.84 -9.36
N HIS A 23 -5.57 -10.80 -8.86
CA HIS A 23 -6.79 -11.10 -9.64
C HIS A 23 -7.36 -9.88 -10.34
N LYS A 24 -7.25 -8.70 -9.72
CA LYS A 24 -7.84 -7.47 -10.24
C LYS A 24 -7.05 -6.26 -9.74
N VAL A 25 -6.87 -5.28 -10.62
CA VAL A 25 -6.34 -3.96 -10.29
C VAL A 25 -7.25 -2.91 -10.90
N PHE A 26 -7.56 -1.86 -10.16
CA PHE A 26 -8.20 -0.66 -10.69
C PHE A 26 -7.68 0.58 -9.97
N LYS A 27 -7.87 1.73 -10.61
CA LYS A 27 -7.31 3.01 -10.16
C LYS A 27 -8.39 4.10 -10.21
N VAL A 28 -8.35 5.00 -9.24
CA VAL A 28 -9.21 6.19 -9.18
C VAL A 28 -8.37 7.42 -8.87
N PRO A 29 -8.79 8.63 -9.27
CA PRO A 29 -8.13 9.86 -8.82
C PRO A 29 -8.18 9.96 -7.30
N THR A 30 -7.06 10.20 -6.63
CA THR A 30 -7.02 10.26 -5.15
C THR A 30 -7.94 11.35 -4.60
N SER A 31 -8.05 12.48 -5.31
CA SER A 31 -8.95 13.57 -4.97
C SER A 31 -10.43 13.17 -4.94
N SER A 32 -10.83 12.07 -5.59
CA SER A 32 -12.20 11.57 -5.53
C SER A 32 -12.57 10.90 -4.21
N LEU A 33 -11.57 10.48 -3.41
CA LEU A 33 -11.79 9.73 -2.17
C LEU A 33 -12.12 10.61 -0.97
N SER A 34 -11.88 11.93 -1.05
CA SER A 34 -12.18 12.86 0.04
C SER A 34 -13.67 13.20 0.15
N ALA A 35 -14.47 12.91 -0.88
CA ALA A 35 -15.90 13.13 -0.84
C ALA A 35 -16.57 12.11 0.10
N ALA A 36 -17.52 12.59 0.91
CA ALA A 36 -18.24 11.74 1.85
C ALA A 36 -18.92 10.56 1.12
N GLY A 37 -18.69 9.34 1.60
CA GLY A 37 -19.24 8.11 1.01
C GLY A 37 -18.58 7.64 -0.28
N ALA A 38 -17.54 8.32 -0.78
CA ALA A 38 -16.86 7.93 -2.02
C ALA A 38 -16.14 6.58 -1.88
N ILE A 39 -15.44 6.37 -0.77
CA ILE A 39 -14.76 5.09 -0.48
C ILE A 39 -15.79 3.97 -0.33
N ASP A 40 -16.91 4.23 0.35
CA ASP A 40 -17.97 3.25 0.54
C ASP A 40 -18.57 2.82 -0.79
N SER A 41 -18.91 3.78 -1.64
CA SER A 41 -19.42 3.54 -3.00
C SER A 41 -18.45 2.74 -3.87
N LEU A 42 -17.14 2.85 -3.60
CA LEU A 42 -16.09 2.12 -4.32
C LEU A 42 -15.91 0.69 -3.78
N LEU A 43 -15.96 0.52 -2.45
CA LEU A 43 -15.68 -0.75 -1.78
C LEU A 43 -16.89 -1.68 -1.74
N GLU A 44 -18.12 -1.17 -1.60
CA GLU A 44 -19.33 -2.00 -1.50
C GLU A 44 -19.51 -2.97 -2.69
N PRO A 45 -19.42 -2.53 -3.97
CA PRO A 45 -19.55 -3.44 -5.10
C PRO A 45 -18.40 -4.46 -5.15
N LEU A 46 -17.21 -4.06 -4.71
CA LEU A 46 -16.03 -4.93 -4.67
C LEU A 46 -16.21 -6.05 -3.63
N LEU A 47 -16.65 -5.71 -2.42
CA LEU A 47 -16.88 -6.66 -1.34
C LEU A 47 -18.04 -7.60 -1.66
N SER A 48 -19.07 -7.11 -2.34
CA SER A 48 -20.18 -7.93 -2.83
C SER A 48 -19.71 -8.94 -3.89
N ALA A 49 -18.86 -8.51 -4.83
CA ALA A 49 -18.31 -9.40 -5.86
C ALA A 49 -17.27 -10.39 -5.32
N TYR A 50 -16.59 -10.06 -4.21
CA TYR A 50 -15.51 -10.85 -3.61
C TYR A 50 -15.71 -11.01 -2.09
N PRO A 51 -16.70 -11.81 -1.66
CA PRO A 51 -17.06 -11.96 -0.25
C PRO A 51 -15.97 -12.64 0.62
N ASP A 52 -14.97 -13.26 -0.01
CA ASP A 52 -13.84 -13.90 0.66
C ASP A 52 -12.70 -12.93 1.04
N ILE A 53 -12.84 -11.63 0.77
CA ILE A 53 -11.92 -10.61 1.26
C ILE A 53 -12.14 -10.45 2.77
N ARG A 54 -11.09 -10.71 3.56
CA ARG A 54 -11.15 -10.65 5.03
C ARG A 54 -10.06 -9.80 5.67
N ASN A 55 -9.03 -9.46 4.91
CA ASN A 55 -7.93 -8.62 5.37
C ASN A 55 -7.65 -7.55 4.32
N ALA A 56 -7.11 -6.43 4.78
CA ALA A 56 -6.62 -5.36 3.92
C ALA A 56 -5.22 -4.91 4.34
N ALA A 57 -4.42 -4.47 3.37
CA ALA A 57 -3.19 -3.75 3.63
C ALA A 57 -3.22 -2.46 2.81
N PHE A 58 -2.71 -1.36 3.36
CA PHE A 58 -2.60 -0.12 2.60
C PHE A 58 -1.31 0.64 2.90
N CYS A 59 -0.80 1.35 1.90
CA CYS A 59 0.22 2.37 2.09
C CYS A 59 -0.34 3.72 1.60
N SER A 60 0.11 4.81 2.20
CA SER A 60 -0.40 6.14 1.91
C SER A 60 0.70 7.17 2.01
N VAL A 61 0.77 8.04 1.00
CA VAL A 61 1.55 9.29 1.05
C VAL A 61 0.64 10.51 1.20
N VAL A 62 -0.64 10.30 1.51
CA VAL A 62 -1.67 11.34 1.69
C VAL A 62 -2.31 11.21 3.08
N PRO A 63 -1.68 11.74 4.14
CA PRO A 63 -2.09 11.49 5.53
C PRO A 63 -3.55 11.85 5.84
N GLY A 64 -4.12 12.83 5.12
CA GLY A 64 -5.52 13.23 5.28
C GLY A 64 -6.53 12.16 4.90
N LEU A 65 -6.12 11.07 4.22
CA LEU A 65 -6.98 9.96 3.84
C LEU A 65 -6.82 8.72 4.74
N ASP A 66 -5.78 8.65 5.57
CA ASP A 66 -5.42 7.45 6.32
C ASP A 66 -6.56 7.00 7.25
N SER A 67 -7.08 7.93 8.07
CA SER A 67 -8.17 7.62 9.00
C SER A 67 -9.47 7.27 8.28
N ILE A 68 -9.76 7.95 7.17
CA ILE A 68 -10.98 7.74 6.38
C ILE A 68 -10.97 6.34 5.75
N VAL A 69 -9.83 5.95 5.17
CA VAL A 69 -9.67 4.62 4.56
C VAL A 69 -9.65 3.52 5.62
N LEU A 70 -8.94 3.73 6.72
CA LEU A 70 -8.90 2.77 7.82
C LEU A 70 -10.30 2.50 8.40
N GLU A 71 -11.08 3.55 8.62
CA GLU A 71 -12.46 3.44 9.11
C GLU A 71 -13.36 2.73 8.10
N ALA A 72 -13.29 3.08 6.82
CA ALA A 72 -14.11 2.48 5.77
C ALA A 72 -13.82 0.97 5.61
N LEU A 73 -12.54 0.57 5.61
CA LEU A 73 -12.13 -0.84 5.56
C LEU A 73 -12.65 -1.61 6.78
N GLY A 74 -12.60 -1.01 7.97
CA GLY A 74 -13.15 -1.60 9.19
C GLY A 74 -14.68 -1.74 9.17
N ARG A 75 -15.39 -0.69 8.75
CA ARG A 75 -16.85 -0.62 8.75
C ARG A 75 -17.50 -1.56 7.73
N LEU A 76 -17.04 -1.55 6.48
CA LEU A 76 -17.79 -2.16 5.36
C LEU A 76 -17.66 -3.67 5.28
N ALA A 77 -16.56 -4.23 5.79
CA ALA A 77 -16.34 -5.68 5.71
C ALA A 77 -15.75 -6.29 6.98
N GLY A 78 -15.72 -5.55 8.10
CA GLY A 78 -15.06 -6.01 9.32
C GLY A 78 -13.59 -6.37 9.06
N LEU A 79 -12.96 -5.72 8.09
CA LEU A 79 -11.62 -6.09 7.65
C LEU A 79 -10.63 -5.69 8.72
N ARG A 80 -9.65 -6.57 8.95
CA ARG A 80 -8.42 -6.18 9.63
C ARG A 80 -7.53 -5.50 8.60
N ALA A 81 -7.46 -4.18 8.70
CA ALA A 81 -6.60 -3.35 7.87
C ALA A 81 -5.25 -3.14 8.57
N MET A 82 -4.18 -3.27 7.80
CA MET A 82 -2.81 -2.98 8.22
C MET A 82 -2.27 -1.84 7.38
N GLN A 83 -1.78 -0.78 8.02
CA GLN A 83 -1.01 0.26 7.34
C GLN A 83 0.44 -0.20 7.19
N VAL A 84 1.01 -0.01 6.01
CA VAL A 84 2.45 -0.14 5.77
C VAL A 84 3.14 1.08 6.34
N SER A 85 4.13 0.85 7.19
CA SER A 85 4.93 1.89 7.85
C SER A 85 6.26 1.29 8.31
N GLU A 86 7.17 2.17 8.75
CA GLU A 86 8.47 1.85 9.32
C GLU A 86 8.38 1.06 10.63
N SER A 87 7.22 1.11 11.30
CA SER A 87 6.95 0.35 12.53
C SER A 87 6.72 -1.15 12.30
N LEU A 88 6.55 -1.59 11.05
CA LEU A 88 6.46 -3.01 10.71
C LEU A 88 7.82 -3.70 10.82
N LYS A 89 7.79 -5.02 10.98
CA LYS A 89 9.01 -5.84 10.85
C LYS A 89 9.41 -5.91 9.37
N LEU A 90 10.27 -4.99 8.95
CA LEU A 90 10.77 -4.90 7.58
C LEU A 90 11.85 -5.97 7.30
N PRO A 91 11.95 -6.45 6.05
CA PRO A 91 13.00 -7.40 5.64
C PRO A 91 14.35 -6.72 5.34
N PHE A 92 14.48 -5.42 5.62
CA PHE A 92 15.65 -4.59 5.43
C PHE A 92 15.76 -3.59 6.61
N ALA A 93 16.94 -3.02 6.82
CA ALA A 93 17.20 -1.96 7.77
C ALA A 93 16.95 -0.59 7.12
N LEU A 94 16.33 0.32 7.86
CA LEU A 94 16.06 1.67 7.38
C LEU A 94 17.04 2.65 8.03
N HIS A 95 18.08 3.04 7.30
CA HIS A 95 19.15 3.95 7.78
C HIS A 95 18.83 5.44 7.56
N TYR A 96 17.58 5.84 7.81
CA TYR A 96 17.18 7.25 7.78
C TYR A 96 17.25 7.87 9.18
N ASN A 97 17.69 9.14 9.26
CA ASN A 97 17.69 9.88 10.53
C ASN A 97 16.27 10.05 11.10
N ALA A 98 15.29 10.19 10.21
CA ALA A 98 13.86 10.24 10.53
C ALA A 98 13.15 9.12 9.72
N PRO A 99 13.10 7.89 10.23
CA PRO A 99 12.47 6.74 9.58
C PRO A 99 11.04 7.02 9.08
N GLU A 100 10.26 7.77 9.85
CA GLU A 100 8.88 8.17 9.54
C GLU A 100 8.75 9.10 8.33
N SER A 101 9.86 9.72 7.90
CA SER A 101 9.91 10.53 6.67
C SER A 101 10.06 9.67 5.42
N PHE A 102 10.36 8.38 5.56
CA PHE A 102 10.51 7.47 4.46
C PHE A 102 9.12 6.99 4.00
N GLY A 103 8.73 7.38 2.78
CA GLY A 103 7.41 7.13 2.23
C GLY A 103 6.96 5.66 2.35
N PRO A 104 5.74 5.38 2.83
CA PRO A 104 5.20 4.02 2.91
C PRO A 104 5.16 3.24 1.59
N ASP A 105 5.02 3.94 0.47
CA ASP A 105 5.15 3.42 -0.89
C ASP A 105 6.58 2.91 -1.16
N ARG A 106 7.59 3.69 -0.78
CA ARG A 106 9.00 3.33 -0.88
C ARG A 106 9.36 2.17 0.05
N ILE A 107 8.78 2.11 1.25
CA ILE A 107 8.89 0.94 2.14
C ILE A 107 8.37 -0.32 1.44
N ALA A 108 7.18 -0.25 0.85
CA ALA A 108 6.58 -1.38 0.16
C ALA A 108 7.45 -1.84 -1.03
N LEU A 109 7.96 -0.90 -1.82
CA LEU A 109 8.83 -1.19 -2.96
C LEU A 109 10.16 -1.80 -2.52
N CYS A 110 10.77 -1.29 -1.44
CA CYS A 110 12.00 -1.86 -0.89
C CYS A 110 11.78 -3.26 -0.34
N ALA A 111 10.66 -3.50 0.36
CA ALA A 111 10.31 -4.81 0.88
C ALA A 111 10.13 -5.83 -0.26
N TYR A 112 9.41 -5.43 -1.32
CA TYR A 112 9.25 -6.24 -2.52
C TYR A 112 10.60 -6.55 -3.18
N SER A 113 11.43 -5.52 -3.38
CA SER A 113 12.76 -5.64 -3.98
C SER A 113 13.65 -6.64 -3.21
N ARG A 114 13.71 -6.51 -1.88
CA ARG A 114 14.44 -7.46 -1.02
C ARG A 114 13.91 -8.89 -1.13
N SER A 115 12.58 -9.06 -1.18
CA SER A 115 11.98 -10.39 -1.31
C SER A 115 12.32 -11.04 -2.66
N ARG A 116 12.45 -10.24 -3.71
CA ARG A 116 12.67 -10.71 -5.08
C ARG A 116 14.14 -10.99 -5.41
N TYR A 117 15.05 -10.26 -4.76
CA TYR A 117 16.50 -10.32 -4.97
C TYR A 117 17.24 -10.48 -3.62
N PRO A 118 17.10 -11.63 -2.96
CA PRO A 118 17.67 -11.85 -1.63
C PRO A 118 19.21 -11.85 -1.68
N GLY A 119 19.83 -11.03 -0.83
CA GLY A 119 21.29 -10.93 -0.70
C GLY A 119 21.99 -10.10 -1.78
N GLU A 120 21.24 -9.51 -2.71
CA GLU A 120 21.77 -8.67 -3.78
C GLU A 120 21.65 -7.18 -3.42
N ALA A 121 22.54 -6.37 -3.99
CA ALA A 121 22.38 -4.92 -3.97
C ALA A 121 21.40 -4.52 -5.08
N VAL A 122 20.40 -3.70 -4.74
CA VAL A 122 19.30 -3.33 -5.63
C VAL A 122 19.13 -1.82 -5.64
N ILE A 123 18.95 -1.24 -6.82
CA ILE A 123 18.40 0.11 -6.97
C ILE A 123 16.94 -0.05 -7.39
N ALA A 124 16.03 0.23 -6.47
CA ALA A 124 14.61 0.26 -6.75
C ALA A 124 14.24 1.64 -7.31
N LEU A 125 13.57 1.64 -8.47
CA LEU A 125 13.17 2.85 -9.19
C LEU A 125 11.64 2.88 -9.28
N ASP A 126 11.05 3.96 -8.78
CA ASP A 126 9.63 4.26 -9.02
C ASP A 126 9.50 5.51 -9.89
N ILE A 127 8.63 5.44 -10.89
CA ILE A 127 8.36 6.49 -11.87
C ILE A 127 6.87 6.84 -11.75
N GLY A 128 6.56 7.65 -10.74
CA GLY A 128 5.23 8.15 -10.46
C GLY A 128 5.15 9.67 -10.62
N THR A 129 4.39 10.32 -9.74
CA THR A 129 4.33 11.80 -9.64
C THR A 129 5.72 12.39 -9.41
N ALA A 130 6.54 11.70 -8.62
CA ALA A 130 7.97 11.93 -8.52
C ALA A 130 8.71 10.68 -9.03
N ILE A 131 9.96 10.88 -9.47
CA ILE A 131 10.88 9.76 -9.73
C ILE A 131 11.70 9.55 -8.46
N THR A 132 11.65 8.35 -7.90
CA THR A 132 12.40 8.00 -6.69
C THR A 132 13.40 6.90 -6.98
N PHE A 133 14.54 6.97 -6.30
CA PHE A 133 15.58 5.95 -6.32
C PHE A 133 15.84 5.53 -4.88
N ASP A 134 15.70 4.25 -4.61
CA ASP A 134 15.96 3.63 -3.31
C ASP A 134 17.06 2.59 -3.46
N VAL A 135 18.15 2.76 -2.71
CA VAL A 135 19.30 1.86 -2.76
C VAL A 135 19.20 0.91 -1.58
N LEU A 136 19.23 -0.38 -1.88
CA LEU A 136 19.30 -1.47 -0.90
C LEU A 136 20.65 -2.17 -1.07
N GLY A 137 21.46 -2.18 -0.01
CA GLY A 137 22.72 -2.89 0.06
C GLY A 137 22.53 -4.40 0.09
N SER A 138 23.57 -5.19 -0.21
CA SER A 138 23.47 -6.66 -0.20
C SER A 138 23.15 -7.23 1.18
N GLY A 139 23.54 -6.52 2.25
CA GLY A 139 23.25 -6.87 3.65
C GLY A 139 21.81 -6.58 4.07
N GLY A 140 21.01 -5.92 3.22
CA GLY A 140 19.69 -5.41 3.59
C GLY A 140 19.74 -4.09 4.33
N ASP A 141 20.88 -3.39 4.32
CA ASP A 141 21.08 -2.00 4.72
C ASP A 141 20.68 -1.00 3.62
#